data_AF-A0A6N1YCE7-F1
#
_entry.id   AF-A0A6N1YCE7-F1
#
_cell.length_a   1.000
_cell.length_b   1.000
_cell.length_c   1.000
_cell.angle_alpha   90.00
_cell.angle_beta   90.00
_cell.angle_gamma   90.00
#
_symmetry.space_group_name_H-M   'P 1'
#
loop_
_entity.id
_entity.type
_entity.pdbx_description
1 polymer ?
#
loop_
_entity_poly.entity_id
_entity_poly.type
_entity_poly.pdbx_seq_one_letter_code
_entity_poly.pdbx_strand_id
1 'polypeptide(L)'
;MGKKKLLKKLQDFFDADQREKERHLSDIKRILKKLKEKERKLQKDLELCGIGDKCEALKQELDIIYAQRMKGVKIVKEIKDKGKGKT
;
A
#
# COMPACT_ATOMS: atom_id res chain seq x y z
N MET A 1 21.62 1.65 -37.21
CA MET A 1 21.53 1.51 -35.74
C MET A 1 21.68 0.03 -35.39
N GLY A 2 22.73 -0.36 -34.65
CA GLY A 2 23.04 -1.77 -34.38
C GLY A 2 22.11 -2.39 -33.33
N LYS A 3 21.82 -3.69 -33.47
CA LYS A 3 20.95 -4.51 -32.61
C LYS A 3 21.23 -4.34 -31.09
N LYS A 4 22.50 -4.10 -30.73
CA LYS A 4 22.95 -3.84 -29.34
C LYS A 4 22.40 -2.53 -28.74
N LYS A 5 22.19 -1.47 -29.55
CA LYS A 5 21.61 -0.20 -29.08
C LYS A 5 20.11 -0.34 -28.79
N LEU A 6 19.39 -1.17 -29.56
CA LEU A 6 17.98 -1.46 -29.30
C LEU A 6 17.81 -2.24 -27.99
N LEU A 7 18.61 -3.29 -27.78
CA LEU A 7 18.59 -4.08 -26.55
C LEU A 7 18.89 -3.22 -25.32
N LYS A 8 19.88 -2.31 -25.41
CA LYS A 8 20.21 -1.41 -24.30
C LYS A 8 19.07 -0.43 -23.97
N LYS A 9 18.38 0.09 -25.00
CA LYS A 9 17.24 1.01 -24.82
C LYS A 9 16.01 0.31 -24.24
N LEU A 10 15.81 -0.96 -24.62
CA LEU A 10 14.77 -1.81 -24.07
C LEU A 10 15.05 -2.15 -22.60
N GLN A 11 16.30 -2.47 -22.27
CA GLN A 11 16.71 -2.75 -20.90
C GLN A 11 16.57 -1.51 -20.01
N ASP A 12 16.95 -0.32 -20.50
CA ASP A 12 16.77 0.95 -19.79
C ASP A 12 15.30 1.31 -19.57
N PHE A 13 14.42 0.99 -20.54
CA PHE A 13 12.97 1.14 -20.41
C PHE A 13 12.39 0.20 -19.34
N PHE A 14 12.82 -1.07 -19.32
CA PHE A 14 12.43 -2.01 -18.28
C PHE A 14 12.95 -1.60 -16.89
N ASP A 15 14.17 -1.07 -16.80
CA ASP A 15 14.74 -0.58 -15.54
C ASP A 15 14.01 0.68 -15.05
N ALA A 16 13.61 1.57 -15.96
CA ALA A 16 12.79 2.74 -15.63
C ALA A 16 11.40 2.33 -15.11
N ASP A 17 10.74 1.39 -15.78
CA ASP A 17 9.46 0.82 -15.36
C ASP A 17 9.57 0.10 -14.00
N GLN A 18 10.68 -0.59 -13.75
CA GLN A 18 10.95 -1.22 -12.46
C GLN A 18 11.15 -0.17 -11.35
N ARG A 19 11.96 0.87 -11.60
CA ARG A 19 12.18 1.96 -10.63
C ARG A 19 10.89 2.70 -10.29
N GLU A 20 10.02 2.90 -11.27
CA GLU A 20 8.70 3.51 -11.06
C GLU A 20 7.81 2.62 -10.20
N LYS A 21 7.75 1.31 -10.49
CA LYS A 21 7.04 0.33 -9.65
C LYS A 21 7.55 0.28 -8.21
N GLU A 22 8.87 0.35 -8.00
CA GLU A 22 9.48 0.36 -6.67
C GLU A 22 9.15 1.64 -5.89
N ARG A 23 9.14 2.80 -6.57
CA ARG A 23 8.68 4.08 -5.97
C ARG A 23 7.21 4.00 -5.57
N HIS A 24 6.35 3.52 -6.47
CA HIS A 24 4.92 3.35 -6.19
C HIS A 24 4.68 2.42 -5.01
N LEU A 25 5.39 1.28 -4.94
CA LEU A 25 5.30 0.36 -3.80
C LEU A 25 5.78 0.99 -2.49
N SER A 26 6.84 1.80 -2.54
CA SER A 26 7.35 2.50 -1.36
C SER A 26 6.37 3.54 -0.84
N ASP A 27 5.71 4.27 -1.74
CA ASP A 27 4.67 5.24 -1.38
C ASP A 27 3.44 4.56 -0.77
N ILE A 28 2.95 3.48 -1.40
CA ILE A 28 1.83 2.69 -0.87
C ILE A 28 2.17 2.13 0.52
N LYS A 29 3.39 1.61 0.73
CA LYS A 29 3.84 1.17 2.05
C LYS A 29 3.84 2.30 3.09
N ARG A 30 4.25 3.51 2.70
CA ARG A 30 4.26 4.69 3.58
C ARG A 30 2.83 5.08 3.97
N ILE A 31 1.89 5.07 3.03
CA ILE A 31 0.46 5.33 3.28
C ILE A 31 -0.12 4.24 4.20
N LEU A 32 0.17 2.96 3.95
CA LEU A 32 -0.26 1.85 4.80
C LEU A 32 0.29 1.94 6.23
N LYS A 33 1.53 2.42 6.40
CA LYS A 33 2.12 2.66 7.72
C LYS A 33 1.35 3.74 8.47
N LYS A 34 1.05 4.87 7.81
CA LYS A 34 0.22 5.95 8.39
C LYS A 34 -1.19 5.47 8.75
N LEU A 35 -1.82 4.66 7.90
CA LEU A 35 -3.13 4.06 8.18
C LEU A 35 -3.09 3.16 9.42
N LYS A 36 -2.03 2.34 9.56
CA LYS A 36 -1.83 1.48 10.74
C LYS A 36 -1.63 2.30 12.02
N GLU A 37 -0.91 3.42 11.95
CA GLU A 37 -0.74 4.31 13.10
C GLU A 37 -2.05 4.99 13.50
N LYS A 38 -2.86 5.42 12.52
CA LYS A 38 -4.22 5.95 12.77
C LYS A 38 -5.15 4.88 13.36
N GLU A 39 -5.15 3.67 12.82
CA GLU A 39 -5.91 2.52 13.33
C GLU A 39 -5.56 2.26 14.80
N ARG A 40 -4.27 2.21 15.15
CA ARG A 40 -3.84 2.04 16.56
C ARG A 40 -4.24 3.18 17.47
N LYS A 41 -4.21 4.42 16.97
CA LYS A 41 -4.60 5.59 17.76
C LYS A 41 -6.11 5.55 18.03
N LEU A 42 -6.91 5.30 17.00
CA LEU A 42 -8.36 5.15 17.12
C LEU A 42 -8.74 3.98 18.02
N GLN A 43 -8.03 2.84 17.93
CA GLN A 43 -8.27 1.71 18.82
C GLN A 43 -8.00 2.08 20.28
N LYS A 44 -6.90 2.79 20.57
CA LYS A 44 -6.62 3.30 21.92
C LYS A 44 -7.68 4.29 22.40
N ASP A 45 -8.09 5.21 21.54
CA ASP A 45 -9.17 6.16 21.85
C ASP A 45 -10.48 5.43 22.15
N LEU A 46 -10.78 4.36 21.42
CA LEU A 46 -11.96 3.51 21.61
C LEU A 46 -11.85 2.68 22.90
N GLU A 47 -10.67 2.17 23.26
CA GLU A 47 -10.43 1.49 24.54
C GLU A 47 -10.58 2.44 25.74
N LEU A 48 -10.28 3.73 25.55
CA LEU A 48 -10.49 4.79 26.56
C LEU A 48 -11.92 5.34 26.54
N CYS A 49 -12.64 5.18 25.43
CA CYS A 49 -14.02 5.60 25.28
C CYS A 49 -14.93 4.52 25.88
N GLY A 50 -15.68 4.88 26.92
CA GLY A 50 -16.66 3.98 27.53
C GLY A 50 -17.84 3.68 26.60
N ILE A 51 -19.01 3.39 27.18
CA ILE A 51 -20.21 3.06 26.41
C ILE A 51 -20.96 4.35 26.06
N GLY A 52 -21.06 4.69 24.78
CA GLY A 52 -21.84 5.83 24.29
C GLY A 52 -21.70 6.06 22.79
N ASP A 53 -22.54 6.94 22.24
CA ASP A 53 -22.69 7.26 20.81
C ASP A 53 -21.35 7.65 20.13
N LYS A 54 -20.47 8.35 20.87
CA LYS A 54 -19.10 8.70 20.43
C LYS A 54 -18.22 7.47 20.18
N CYS A 55 -18.44 6.39 20.92
CA CYS A 55 -17.70 5.14 20.81
C CYS A 55 -18.12 4.36 19.55
N GLU A 56 -19.41 4.41 19.19
CA GLU A 56 -19.91 3.85 17.93
C GLU A 56 -19.35 4.59 16.71
N ALA A 57 -19.31 5.92 16.73
CA ALA A 57 -18.71 6.71 15.66
C ALA A 57 -17.21 6.37 15.46
N LEU A 58 -16.45 6.26 16.56
CA LEU A 58 -15.05 5.82 16.54
C LEU A 58 -14.89 4.40 15.97
N LYS A 59 -15.83 3.51 16.28
CA LYS A 59 -15.83 2.13 15.79
C LYS A 59 -16.10 2.05 14.28
N GLN A 60 -17.04 2.85 13.78
CA GLN A 60 -17.31 2.95 12.35
C GLN A 60 -16.10 3.52 11.60
N GLU A 61 -15.47 4.57 12.13
CA GLU A 61 -14.28 5.14 11.53
C GLU A 61 -13.10 4.15 11.51
N LEU A 62 -12.92 3.39 12.60
CA LEU A 62 -11.94 2.30 12.68
C LEU A 62 -12.19 1.23 11.61
N ASP A 63 -13.44 0.80 11.41
CA ASP A 63 -13.80 -0.23 10.43
C ASP A 63 -13.51 0.22 9.00
N ILE A 64 -13.84 1.47 8.66
CA ILE A 64 -13.54 2.07 7.35
C ILE A 64 -12.02 2.09 7.11
N ILE A 65 -11.25 2.53 8.10
CA ILE A 65 -9.78 2.59 8.00
C ILE A 65 -9.18 1.19 7.87
N TYR A 66 -9.69 0.22 8.61
CA TYR A 66 -9.27 -1.17 8.54
C TYR A 66 -9.56 -1.77 7.16
N ALA A 67 -10.78 -1.57 6.63
CA ALA A 67 -11.18 -2.03 5.31
C ALA A 67 -10.31 -1.42 4.20
N GLN A 68 -10.02 -0.11 4.28
CA GLN A 68 -9.12 0.56 3.34
C GLN A 68 -7.68 0.03 3.43
N ARG A 69 -7.17 -0.18 4.65
CA ARG A 69 -5.84 -0.76 4.86
C ARG A 69 -5.73 -2.17 4.28
N MET A 70 -6.73 -3.02 4.49
CA MET A 70 -6.78 -4.37 3.95
C MET A 70 -6.79 -4.38 2.41
N LYS A 71 -7.57 -3.48 1.79
CA LYS A 71 -7.54 -3.28 0.34
C LYS A 71 -6.14 -2.88 -0.16
N GLY A 72 -5.49 -1.92 0.50
CA GLY A 72 -4.14 -1.50 0.13
C GLY A 72 -3.08 -2.60 0.30
N VAL A 73 -3.17 -3.41 1.37
CA VAL A 73 -2.29 -4.58 1.57
C VAL A 73 -2.50 -5.61 0.47
N LYS A 74 -3.75 -5.87 0.06
CA LYS A 74 -4.07 -6.80 -1.03
C LYS A 74 -3.46 -6.32 -2.35
N ILE A 75 -3.60 -5.04 -2.68
CA ILE A 75 -3.01 -4.43 -3.88
C ILE A 75 -1.48 -4.58 -3.87
N VAL A 76 -0.81 -4.29 -2.74
CA VAL A 76 0.64 -4.48 -2.62
C VAL A 76 1.04 -5.93 -2.82
N LYS A 77 0.27 -6.87 -2.27
CA LYS A 77 0.51 -8.31 -2.41
C LYS A 77 0.35 -8.74 -3.88
N GLU A 78 -0.68 -8.28 -4.57
CA GLU A 78 -0.89 -8.57 -6.00
C GLU A 78 0.19 -7.97 -6.91
N ILE A 79 0.66 -6.75 -6.63
CA ILE A 79 1.78 -6.15 -7.38
C ILE A 79 3.06 -6.99 -7.18
N LYS A 80 3.31 -7.45 -5.95
CA LYS A 80 4.48 -8.27 -5.62
C LYS A 80 4.41 -9.67 -6.24
N ASP A 81 3.21 -10.24 -6.33
CA ASP A 81 2.95 -11.56 -6.91
C ASP A 81 3.05 -11.53 -8.45
N LYS A 82 2.46 -10.51 -9.10
CA LYS A 82 2.61 -10.27 -10.54
C LYS A 82 4.06 -9.99 -10.98
N GLY A 83 4.90 -9.50 -10.07
CA GLY A 83 6.34 -9.34 -10.30
C GLY A 83 7.13 -10.66 -10.32
N LYS A 84 6.59 -11.75 -9.76
CA LYS A 84 7.22 -13.08 -9.71
C LYS A 84 6.79 -14.03 -10.83
N GLY A 85 5.82 -13.64 -11.66
CA GLY A 85 5.20 -14.51 -12.67
C GLY A 85 5.76 -14.41 -14.11
N LYS A 86 6.96 -13.85 -14.32
CA LYS A 86 7.65 -13.90 -15.62
C LYS A 86 9.01 -14.55 -15.44
N THR A 87 9.02 -15.87 -15.35
CA THR A 87 10.19 -16.72 -15.66
C THR A 87 9.77 -17.60 -16.83
#